data_AF-A0AAD6UNU9-F1
#
_entry.id   AF-A0AAD6UNU9-F1
#
_cell.length_a   1.000
_cell.length_b   1.000
_cell.length_c   1.000
_cell.angle_alpha   90.00
_cell.angle_beta   90.00
_cell.angle_gamma   90.00
#
_symmetry.space_group_name_H-M   'P 1'
#
loop_
_entity.id
_entity.type
_entity.pdbx_description
1 polymer ?
#
loop_
_entity_poly.entity_id
_entity_poly.type
_entity_poly.pdbx_seq_one_letter_code
_entity_poly.pdbx_strand_id
1 'polypeptide(L)'
;MLIEALTATPYFIRFLRSEAGAGIAALQAKRVAGAIDAIGKMSNDDIGDITELLSMLFLLQGEQDVAAEDKAILLKHLTLWEGRLDGTLAMSKSARTCREYLEGRTHTTGAWFTSREDHRHLAEECVDKCGEEECGCKCAV
;
A
#
# COMPACT_ATOMS: atom_id res chain seq x y z
N MET A 1 7.38 -4.82 5.93
CA MET A 1 7.36 -5.90 4.96
C MET A 1 6.88 -5.48 3.56
N LEU A 2 6.68 -4.18 3.27
CA LEU A 2 6.30 -3.71 1.92
C LEU A 2 7.21 -4.20 0.78
N ILE A 3 8.53 -4.27 1.00
CA ILE A 3 9.48 -4.67 -0.07
C ILE A 3 9.33 -6.16 -0.42
N GLU A 4 9.09 -7.03 0.56
CA GLU A 4 9.00 -8.48 0.32
C GLU A 4 7.73 -8.86 -0.46
N ALA A 5 6.61 -8.19 -0.17
CA ALA A 5 5.35 -8.38 -0.91
C ALA A 5 5.43 -7.86 -2.36
N LEU A 6 6.12 -6.72 -2.58
CA LEU A 6 6.35 -6.14 -3.91
C LEU A 6 7.25 -7.02 -4.78
N THR A 7 8.30 -7.62 -4.19
CA THR A 7 9.17 -8.58 -4.91
C THR A 7 8.44 -9.87 -5.31
N ALA A 8 7.39 -10.25 -4.57
CA ALA A 8 6.63 -11.47 -4.82
C ALA A 8 5.48 -11.33 -5.82
N THR A 9 5.12 -10.11 -6.26
CA THR A 9 3.99 -9.90 -7.18
C THR A 9 4.25 -9.02 -8.41
N PRO A 10 5.28 -9.31 -9.24
CA PRO A 10 5.50 -8.60 -10.51
C PRO A 10 4.28 -8.57 -11.44
N TYR A 11 3.52 -9.66 -11.48
CA TYR A 11 2.29 -9.74 -12.26
C TYR A 11 1.21 -8.75 -11.80
N PHE A 12 1.08 -8.55 -10.49
CA PHE A 12 0.10 -7.62 -9.94
C PHE A 12 0.46 -6.18 -10.27
N ILE A 13 1.75 -5.81 -10.16
CA ILE A 13 2.24 -4.49 -10.54
C ILE A 13 2.04 -4.25 -12.04
N ARG A 14 2.35 -5.23 -12.90
CA ARG A 14 2.08 -5.17 -14.35
C ARG A 14 0.59 -5.01 -14.65
N PHE A 15 -0.27 -5.72 -13.93
CA PHE A 15 -1.73 -5.58 -14.07
C PHE A 15 -2.20 -4.17 -13.69
N LEU A 16 -1.72 -3.61 -12.58
CA LEU A 16 -2.08 -2.27 -12.12
C LEU A 16 -1.63 -1.15 -13.08
N ARG A 17 -0.63 -1.42 -13.94
CA ARG A 17 -0.18 -0.53 -15.03
C ARG A 17 -1.04 -0.62 -16.29
N SER A 18 -1.89 -1.65 -16.42
CA SER A 18 -2.78 -1.82 -17.56
C SER A 18 -4.06 -0.98 -17.40
N GLU A 19 -4.74 -0.67 -18.52
CA GLU A 19 -6.05 0.00 -18.48
C GLU A 19 -7.08 -0.77 -17.64
N ALA A 20 -7.02 -2.11 -17.66
CA ALA A 20 -7.91 -2.96 -16.88
C ALA A 20 -7.65 -2.89 -15.36
N GLY A 21 -6.43 -2.52 -14.96
CA GLY A 21 -6.05 -2.32 -13.56
C GLY A 21 -6.22 -0.90 -13.08
N ALA A 22 -6.53 0.07 -13.94
CA ALA A 22 -6.70 1.47 -13.56
C ALA A 22 -7.83 1.66 -12.53
N GLY A 23 -7.62 2.53 -11.55
CA GLY A 23 -8.62 2.88 -10.54
C GLY A 23 -8.88 1.80 -9.46
N ILE A 24 -8.10 0.72 -9.42
CA ILE A 24 -8.21 -0.30 -8.38
C ILE A 24 -7.96 0.28 -6.98
N ALA A 25 -7.02 1.23 -6.84
CA ALA A 25 -6.78 1.92 -5.57
C ALA A 25 -8.04 2.63 -5.05
N ALA A 26 -8.70 3.42 -5.91
CA ALA A 26 -9.95 4.10 -5.57
C ALA A 26 -11.10 3.12 -5.28
N LEU A 27 -11.22 2.05 -6.08
CA LEU A 27 -12.23 1.02 -5.87
C LEU A 27 -12.06 0.31 -4.53
N GLN A 28 -10.82 -0.05 -4.17
CA GLN A 28 -10.52 -0.72 -2.91
C GLN A 28 -10.69 0.24 -1.72
N ALA A 29 -10.28 1.50 -1.86
CA ALA A 29 -10.53 2.52 -0.85
C ALA A 29 -12.03 2.64 -0.52
N LYS A 30 -12.89 2.70 -1.55
CA LYS A 30 -14.35 2.73 -1.39
C LYS A 30 -14.89 1.46 -0.72
N ARG A 31 -14.39 0.28 -1.09
CA ARG A 31 -14.81 -0.99 -0.48
C ARG A 31 -14.45 -1.06 1.00
N VAL A 32 -13.23 -0.64 1.35
CA VAL A 32 -12.77 -0.60 2.74
C VAL A 32 -13.56 0.42 3.56
N ALA A 33 -13.81 1.61 3.00
CA ALA A 33 -14.65 2.63 3.65
C ALA A 33 -16.08 2.11 3.89
N GLY A 34 -16.69 1.43 2.91
CA GLY A 34 -18.02 0.83 3.04
C GLY A 34 -18.10 -0.36 4.00
N ALA A 35 -16.97 -1.04 4.24
CA ALA A 35 -16.88 -2.21 5.14
C ALA A 35 -16.21 -1.89 6.48
N ILE A 36 -16.02 -0.60 6.81
CA ILE A 36 -15.14 -0.17 7.90
C ILE A 36 -15.52 -0.76 9.27
N ASP A 37 -16.82 -0.85 9.56
CA ASP A 37 -17.34 -1.41 10.81
C ASP A 37 -17.12 -2.92 10.91
N ALA A 38 -17.15 -3.63 9.78
CA ALA A 38 -16.86 -5.06 9.73
C ALA A 38 -15.35 -5.29 9.93
N ILE A 39 -14.52 -4.51 9.26
CA ILE A 39 -13.05 -4.58 9.37
C ILE A 39 -12.60 -4.25 10.80
N GLY A 40 -13.21 -3.28 11.45
CA GLY A 40 -12.93 -2.94 12.84
C GLY A 40 -13.11 -4.11 13.83
N LYS A 41 -13.90 -5.12 13.48
CA LYS A 41 -14.15 -6.33 14.29
C LYS A 41 -13.22 -7.50 13.94
N MET A 42 -12.41 -7.37 12.90
CA MET A 42 -11.46 -8.41 12.48
C MET A 42 -10.27 -8.51 13.44
N SER A 43 -9.45 -9.56 13.24
CA SER A 43 -8.20 -9.71 13.96
C SER A 43 -7.24 -8.57 13.61
N ASN A 44 -6.23 -8.35 14.45
CA ASN A 44 -5.21 -7.36 14.12
C ASN A 44 -4.51 -7.71 12.81
N ASP A 45 -4.24 -9.01 12.59
CA ASP A 45 -3.54 -9.54 11.41
C ASP A 45 -4.27 -9.17 10.12
N ASP A 46 -5.59 -9.42 10.08
CA ASP A 46 -6.44 -9.05 8.94
C ASP A 46 -6.42 -7.54 8.66
N ILE A 47 -6.45 -6.71 9.71
CA ILE A 47 -6.37 -5.25 9.58
C ILE A 47 -5.00 -4.83 9.04
N GLY A 48 -3.94 -5.49 9.50
CA GLY A 48 -2.57 -5.31 9.01
C GLY A 48 -2.48 -5.59 7.51
N ASP A 49 -3.01 -6.72 7.06
CA ASP A 49 -3.00 -7.13 5.65
C ASP A 49 -3.80 -6.17 4.76
N ILE A 50 -4.99 -5.75 5.22
CA ILE A 50 -5.81 -4.78 4.49
C ILE A 50 -5.08 -3.44 4.34
N THR A 51 -4.46 -2.96 5.41
CA THR A 51 -3.72 -1.68 5.39
C THR A 51 -2.42 -1.77 4.59
N GLU A 52 -1.77 -2.95 4.54
CA GLU A 52 -0.61 -3.20 3.68
C GLU A 52 -1.00 -3.22 2.19
N LEU A 53 -2.09 -3.91 1.84
CA LEU A 53 -2.63 -3.92 0.48
C LEU A 53 -3.00 -2.50 0.02
N LEU A 54 -3.72 -1.73 0.85
CA LEU A 54 -4.06 -0.35 0.53
C LEU A 54 -2.81 0.53 0.37
N SER A 55 -1.81 0.36 1.23
CA SER A 55 -0.54 1.10 1.12
C SER A 55 0.15 0.82 -0.22
N MET A 56 0.18 -0.44 -0.65
CA MET A 56 0.74 -0.82 -1.94
C MET A 56 -0.04 -0.21 -3.11
N LEU A 57 -1.37 -0.22 -3.05
CA LEU A 57 -2.21 0.38 -4.08
C LEU A 57 -2.00 1.89 -4.19
N PHE A 58 -1.92 2.60 -3.06
CA PHE A 58 -1.66 4.04 -3.06
C PHE A 58 -0.21 4.39 -3.43
N LEU A 59 0.75 3.49 -3.18
CA LEU A 59 2.10 3.64 -3.67
C LEU A 59 2.15 3.61 -5.21
N LEU A 60 1.42 2.68 -5.83
CA LEU A 60 1.50 2.44 -7.28
C LEU A 60 0.60 3.37 -8.09
N GLN A 61 -0.67 3.54 -7.70
CA GLN A 61 -1.66 4.31 -8.46
C GLN A 61 -1.95 5.69 -7.87
N GLY A 62 -1.61 5.88 -6.60
CA GLY A 62 -1.97 7.08 -5.87
C GLY A 62 -3.41 7.12 -5.38
N GLU A 63 -3.75 8.28 -4.86
CA GLU A 63 -4.90 8.61 -4.04
C GLU A 63 -5.80 9.67 -4.70
N GLN A 64 -5.43 10.15 -5.90
CA GLN A 64 -6.08 11.26 -6.61
C GLN A 64 -7.55 10.94 -6.91
N ASP A 65 -7.84 9.69 -7.24
CA ASP A 65 -9.18 9.22 -7.61
C ASP A 65 -10.02 8.74 -6.41
N VAL A 66 -9.49 8.82 -5.19
CA VAL A 66 -10.24 8.45 -3.97
C VAL A 66 -11.18 9.59 -3.59
N ALA A 67 -12.49 9.28 -3.48
CA ALA A 67 -13.48 10.25 -3.07
C ALA A 67 -13.18 10.85 -1.68
N ALA A 68 -13.45 12.14 -1.51
CA ALA A 68 -13.13 12.87 -0.27
C ALA A 68 -13.82 12.25 0.97
N GLU A 69 -15.05 11.75 0.80
CA GLU A 69 -15.82 11.07 1.85
C GLU A 69 -15.15 9.77 2.31
N ASP A 70 -14.76 8.92 1.37
CA ASP A 70 -14.04 7.68 1.64
C ASP A 70 -12.68 7.97 2.31
N LYS A 71 -11.96 8.98 1.82
CA LYS A 71 -10.72 9.48 2.42
C LYS A 71 -10.91 9.85 3.90
N ALA A 72 -11.94 10.62 4.22
CA ALA A 72 -12.21 11.04 5.61
C ALA A 72 -12.50 9.85 6.53
N ILE A 73 -13.27 8.86 6.05
CA ILE A 73 -13.57 7.63 6.80
C ILE A 73 -12.30 6.84 7.06
N LEU A 74 -11.49 6.62 6.01
CA LEU A 74 -10.25 5.87 6.07
C LEU A 74 -9.25 6.53 7.02
N LEU A 75 -9.01 7.84 6.90
CA LEU A 75 -8.06 8.56 7.76
C LEU A 75 -8.40 8.42 9.24
N LYS A 76 -9.68 8.59 9.59
CA LYS A 76 -10.16 8.42 10.97
C LYS A 76 -9.83 7.02 11.51
N HIS A 77 -10.10 5.98 10.72
CA HIS A 77 -9.93 4.60 11.17
C HIS A 77 -8.48 4.12 11.10
N LEU A 78 -7.68 4.60 10.15
CA LEU A 78 -6.25 4.32 10.09
C LEU A 78 -5.51 4.85 11.32
N THR A 79 -5.88 6.03 11.84
CA THR A 79 -5.33 6.54 13.11
C THR A 79 -5.74 5.67 14.29
N LEU A 80 -6.97 5.17 14.32
CA LEU A 80 -7.43 4.25 15.38
C LEU A 80 -6.73 2.89 15.32
N TRP A 81 -6.55 2.35 14.11
CA TRP A 81 -5.88 1.08 13.88
C TRP A 81 -4.39 1.15 14.16
N GLU A 82 -3.72 2.25 13.81
CA GLU A 82 -2.31 2.49 14.17
C GLU A 82 -2.10 2.35 15.69
N GLY A 83 -2.95 2.99 16.50
CA GLY A 83 -2.88 2.87 17.96
C GLY A 83 -3.21 1.47 18.48
N ARG A 84 -4.12 0.75 17.81
CA ARG A 84 -4.45 -0.66 18.13
C ARG A 84 -3.31 -1.63 17.79
N LEU A 85 -2.51 -1.30 16.78
CA LEU A 85 -1.43 -2.13 16.25
C LEU A 85 -0.05 -1.78 16.86
N ASP A 86 0.02 -0.85 17.82
CA ASP A 86 1.29 -0.34 18.36
C ASP A 86 2.17 -1.43 19.04
N GLY A 87 1.57 -2.58 19.38
CA GLY A 87 2.29 -3.77 19.85
C GLY A 87 2.98 -4.61 18.75
N THR A 88 2.66 -4.38 17.47
CA THR A 88 3.19 -5.13 16.31
C THR A 88 3.81 -4.16 15.29
N LEU A 89 5.12 -3.91 15.45
CA LEU A 89 5.90 -2.93 14.66
C LEU A 89 5.70 -3.00 13.13
N ALA A 90 5.48 -4.20 12.58
CA ALA A 90 5.28 -4.39 11.15
C ALA A 90 3.91 -3.86 10.67
N MET A 91 2.87 -4.02 11.50
CA MET A 91 1.49 -3.74 11.16
C MET A 91 1.09 -2.31 11.53
N SER A 92 1.62 -1.77 12.63
CA SER A 92 1.51 -0.33 12.90
C SER A 92 2.14 0.48 11.76
N LYS A 93 3.22 -0.03 11.15
CA LYS A 93 3.86 0.58 9.99
C LYS A 93 2.95 0.59 8.75
N SER A 94 2.17 -0.45 8.46
CA SER A 94 1.29 -0.46 7.28
C SER A 94 0.12 0.51 7.43
N ALA A 95 -0.55 0.54 8.58
CA ALA A 95 -1.61 1.51 8.85
C ALA A 95 -1.11 2.97 8.78
N ARG A 96 0.06 3.25 9.36
CA ARG A 96 0.70 4.56 9.27
C ARG A 96 1.06 4.95 7.84
N THR A 97 1.70 4.05 7.10
CA THR A 97 2.11 4.29 5.70
C THR A 97 0.90 4.57 4.82
N CYS A 98 -0.18 3.81 4.99
CA CYS A 98 -1.45 4.02 4.29
C CYS A 98 -2.03 5.42 4.55
N ARG A 99 -2.03 5.85 5.81
CA ARG A 99 -2.49 7.18 6.22
C ARG A 99 -1.65 8.28 5.57
N GLU A 100 -0.33 8.14 5.61
CA GLU A 100 0.61 9.10 5.03
C GLU A 100 0.39 9.27 3.52
N TYR A 101 0.20 8.17 2.78
CA TYR A 101 -0.14 8.24 1.35
C TYR A 101 -1.47 8.93 1.09
N LEU A 102 -2.49 8.69 1.92
CA LEU A 102 -3.81 9.32 1.76
C LEU A 102 -3.80 10.82 2.05
N GLU A 103 -2.96 11.28 2.96
CA GLU A 103 -2.81 12.71 3.30
C GLU A 103 -1.96 13.47 2.29
N GLY A 104 -1.43 12.80 1.27
CA GLY A 104 -0.49 13.39 0.32
C GLY A 104 0.81 13.85 0.99
N ARG A 105 1.09 13.34 2.20
CA ARG A 105 2.34 13.61 2.91
C ARG A 105 3.42 12.70 2.33
N THR A 106 4.36 13.27 1.60
CA THR A 106 5.67 12.63 1.42
C THR A 106 6.42 12.71 2.74
N HIS A 107 6.98 11.61 3.26
CA HIS A 107 8.40 11.51 3.68
C HIS A 107 8.74 10.37 4.68
N THR A 108 9.95 9.81 4.47
CA THR A 108 10.85 9.16 5.45
C THR A 108 10.40 7.86 6.12
N THR A 109 10.10 6.81 5.35
CA THR A 109 10.36 5.46 5.86
C THR A 109 11.83 5.09 5.60
N GLY A 110 12.73 5.66 6.41
CA GLY A 110 14.17 5.34 6.40
C GLY A 110 15.02 6.24 5.50
N ALA A 111 16.30 6.39 5.85
CA ALA A 111 17.30 7.29 5.27
C ALA A 111 17.63 7.07 3.76
N TRP A 112 16.83 6.28 3.04
CA TRP A 112 17.11 5.82 1.67
C TRP A 112 16.04 6.23 0.65
N PHE A 113 14.90 6.78 1.08
CA PHE A 113 13.82 7.18 0.16
C PHE A 113 13.18 8.50 0.58
N THR A 114 13.17 9.45 -0.37
CA THR A 114 12.73 10.82 -0.11
C THR A 114 11.32 11.08 -0.60
N SER A 115 10.80 10.29 -1.54
CA SER A 115 9.47 10.50 -2.10
C SER A 115 8.71 9.19 -2.36
N ARG A 116 7.38 9.28 -2.52
CA ARG A 116 6.55 8.19 -3.05
C ARG A 116 7.03 7.74 -4.43
N GLU A 117 7.51 8.69 -5.24
CA GLU A 117 8.03 8.41 -6.58
C GLU A 117 9.30 7.56 -6.52
N ASP A 118 10.18 7.77 -5.54
CA ASP A 118 11.38 6.95 -5.34
C ASP A 118 10.99 5.51 -4.98
N HIS A 119 10.02 5.34 -4.08
CA HIS A 119 9.50 4.01 -3.71
C HIS A 119 8.82 3.32 -4.91
N ARG A 120 8.05 4.07 -5.69
CA ARG A 120 7.37 3.54 -6.88
C ARG A 120 8.39 3.13 -7.93
N HIS A 121 9.37 3.99 -8.20
CA HIS A 121 10.42 3.75 -9.18
C HIS A 121 11.21 2.49 -8.83
N LEU A 122 11.59 2.30 -7.57
CA LEU A 122 12.26 1.06 -7.15
C LEU A 122 11.37 -0.17 -7.35
N ALA A 123 10.09 -0.07 -6.98
CA ALA A 123 9.14 -1.17 -7.15
C ALA A 123 8.95 -1.53 -8.63
N GLU A 124 8.86 -0.53 -9.50
CA GLU A 124 8.72 -0.69 -10.95
C GLU A 124 10.01 -1.20 -11.60
N GLU A 125 11.18 -0.68 -11.20
CA GLU A 125 12.48 -1.09 -11.72
C GLU A 125 12.78 -2.57 -11.42
N CYS A 126 12.43 -3.04 -10.22
CA CYS A 126 12.52 -4.47 -9.90
C CYS A 126 11.61 -5.33 -10.80
N VAL A 127 10.41 -4.85 -11.15
CA VAL A 127 9.46 -5.57 -12.01
C VAL A 127 9.88 -5.57 -13.47
N ASP A 128 10.46 -4.47 -13.94
CA ASP A 128 11.01 -4.38 -15.29
C ASP A 128 12.23 -5.30 -15.45
N LYS A 129 13.03 -5.49 -14.38
CA LYS A 129 14.19 -6.41 -14.36
C LYS A 129 13.85 -7.88 -14.06
N CYS A 130 12.75 -8.19 -13.35
CA CYS A 130 12.33 -9.60 -13.15
C CYS A 130 11.87 -10.21 -14.49
N GLY A 131 12.76 -11.00 -15.11
CA GLY A 131 12.54 -11.66 -16.41
C GLY A 131 13.74 -11.61 -17.36
N GLU A 132 14.77 -10.80 -17.05
CA GLU A 132 16.04 -10.75 -17.80
C GLU A 132 17.08 -11.73 -17.22
N GLU A 133 17.98 -12.26 -18.07
CA GLU A 133 18.98 -13.30 -17.71
C GLU A 133 19.94 -12.88 -16.56
N GLU A 134 20.05 -11.58 -16.27
CA GLU A 134 20.88 -11.01 -15.21
C GLU A 134 20.05 -10.36 -14.09
N CYS A 135 18.95 -10.99 -13.67
CA CYS A 135 18.15 -10.48 -12.57
C CYS A 135 18.91 -10.60 -11.22
N GLY A 136 19.67 -9.56 -10.87
CA GLY A 136 20.30 -9.36 -9.56
C GLY A 136 19.31 -8.95 -8.46
N CYS A 137 18.05 -8.70 -8.81
CA CYS A 137 16.97 -8.64 -7.82
C CYS A 137 16.73 -10.07 -7.34
N LYS A 138 16.79 -10.31 -6.03
CA LYS A 138 16.34 -11.58 -5.44
C LYS A 138 14.80 -11.66 -5.61
N CYS A 139 14.31 -11.89 -6.83
CA CYS A 139 12.94 -12.29 -7.09
C CYS A 139 12.86 -13.74 -6.57
N ALA A 140 12.56 -13.89 -5.27
CA ALA A 140 12.42 -15.20 -4.65
C ALA A 140 11.25 -15.92 -5.31
N VAL A 141 11.56 -17.03 -5.97
CA VAL A 141 10.59 -18.08 -6.37
C VAL A 141 10.12 -18.80 -5.10
#